data_AF-A0A534MRN3-F1
#
_entry.id   AF-A0A534MRN3-F1
#
_cell.length_a   1.000
_cell.length_b   1.000
_cell.length_c   1.000
_cell.angle_alpha   90.00
_cell.angle_beta   90.00
_cell.angle_gamma   90.00
#
_symmetry.space_group_name_H-M   'P 1'
#
loop_
_entity.id
_entity.type
_entity.pdbx_description
1 polymer ?
#
loop_
_entity_poly.entity_id
_entity_poly.type
_entity_poly.pdbx_seq_one_letter_code
_entity_poly.pdbx_strand_id
1 'polypeptide(L)' 'MVFAERFSGYGRMVIIDHGERYFSVYAHLSEILKKTGDAVKRGETLGTVGDSDSLAGSRLYFEMRKDGKSIDPLPWFRK' A
#
# COMPACT_ATOMS: atom_id res chain seq x y z
N MET A 1 3.89 -9.72 3.01
CA MET A 1 4.28 -8.40 2.46
C MET A 1 5.34 -8.61 1.41
N VAL A 2 5.19 -8.04 0.21
CA VAL A 2 6.13 -8.28 -0.91
C VAL A 2 7.02 -7.07 -1.23
N PHE A 3 6.66 -5.88 -0.74
CA PHE A 3 7.48 -4.67 -0.87
C PHE A 3 7.20 -3.72 0.30
N ALA A 4 8.23 -3.05 0.81
CA ALA A 4 8.15 -2.17 1.99
C ALA A 4 9.30 -1.14 2.02
N GLU A 5 9.46 -0.36 0.96
CA GLU A 5 10.57 0.60 0.84
C GLU A 5 10.14 1.89 0.13
N ARG A 6 11.09 2.80 -0.10
CA ARG A 6 10.85 4.00 -0.90
C ARG A 6 10.91 3.66 -2.39
N PHE A 7 9.91 4.11 -3.14
CA PHE A 7 9.84 3.99 -4.59
C PHE A 7 9.63 5.37 -5.22
N SER A 8 10.44 5.70 -6.22
CA SER A 8 10.40 7.03 -6.85
C SER A 8 9.02 7.33 -7.43
N GLY A 9 8.47 8.51 -7.10
CA GLY A 9 7.13 8.94 -7.50
C GLY A 9 5.98 8.45 -6.61
N TYR A 10 6.22 7.43 -5.78
CA TYR A 10 5.24 6.91 -4.81
C TYR A 10 5.66 7.17 -3.35
N GLY A 11 6.89 7.58 -3.13
CA GLY A 11 7.44 7.81 -1.79
C GLY A 11 7.60 6.49 -1.05
N ARG A 12 7.41 6.50 0.26
CA ARG A 12 7.42 5.26 1.06
C ARG A 12 6.13 4.51 0.76
N MET A 13 6.27 3.24 0.37
CA MET A 13 5.13 2.43 0.01
C MET A 13 5.25 0.99 0.46
N VAL A 14 4.10 0.36 0.62
CA VAL A 14 3.94 -1.06 0.96
C VAL A 14 3.08 -1.73 -0.08
N ILE A 15 3.48 -2.94 -0.49
CA ILE A 15 2.67 -3.82 -1.33
C ILE A 15 2.40 -5.11 -0.58
N ILE A 16 1.11 -5.45 -0.45
CA ILE A 16 0.64 -6.69 0.16
C ILE A 16 0.12 -7.60 -0.94
N ASP A 17 0.61 -8.83 -0.96
CA ASP A 17 0.07 -9.93 -1.74
C ASP A 17 -1.00 -10.65 -0.90
N HIS A 18 -2.21 -10.76 -1.45
CA HIS A 18 -3.36 -11.42 -0.83
C HIS A 18 -3.60 -12.84 -1.37
N GLY A 19 -2.71 -13.33 -2.24
CA GLY A 19 -2.91 -14.56 -2.99
C GLY A 19 -3.76 -14.33 -4.24
N GLU A 20 -3.89 -15.38 -5.05
CA GLU A 20 -4.67 -15.37 -6.30
C GLU A 20 -4.36 -14.19 -7.25
N ARG A 21 -3.12 -13.67 -7.18
CA ARG A 21 -2.63 -12.51 -7.95
C ARG A 21 -3.35 -11.21 -7.61
N TYR A 22 -3.93 -11.10 -6.42
CA TYR A 22 -4.44 -9.84 -5.85
C TYR A 22 -3.39 -9.14 -5.01
N PHE A 23 -3.22 -7.85 -5.24
CA PHE A 23 -2.31 -7.01 -4.48
C PHE A 23 -3.01 -5.73 -4.02
N SER A 24 -2.64 -5.25 -2.83
CA SER A 24 -2.96 -3.88 -2.42
C SER A 24 -1.69 -3.06 -2.25
N VAL A 25 -1.77 -1.81 -2.66
CA VAL A 25 -0.67 -0.84 -2.63
C VAL A 25 -1.06 0.31 -1.70
N TYR A 26 -0.15 0.68 -0.81
CA TYR A 26 -0.28 1.82 0.10
C TYR A 26 0.94 2.70 -0.08
N ALA A 27 0.79 3.94 -0.50
CA ALA A 27 1.91 4.83 -0.81
C ALA A 27 1.75 6.23 -0.18
N HIS A 28 2.78 7.06 -0.34
CA HIS A 28 2.96 8.35 0.33
C HIS A 28 3.05 8.26 1.87
N LEU A 29 3.51 7.13 2.41
CA LEU A 29 3.61 6.94 3.86
C LEU A 29 4.68 7.86 4.49
N SER A 30 4.44 8.38 5.68
CA SER A 30 5.48 9.09 6.45
C SER A 30 6.43 8.08 7.11
N GLU A 31 5.95 6.92 7.51
CA GLU A 31 6.73 5.82 8.08
C GLU A 31 6.17 4.46 7.65
N ILE A 32 7.06 3.46 7.53
CA ILE A 32 6.69 2.06 7.34
C ILE A 32 7.06 1.30 8.63
N LEU A 33 6.08 0.64 9.25
CA LEU A 33 6.25 -0.11 10.50
C LEU A 33 6.47 -1.62 10.28
N LYS A 34 6.47 -2.04 9.01
CA LYS A 34 6.61 -3.43 8.55
C LYS A 34 7.75 -3.56 7.55
N LYS A 35 8.20 -4.80 7.33
CA LYS A 35 9.29 -5.11 6.41
C LYS A 35 8.83 -6.11 5.36
N THR A 36 9.50 -6.08 4.20
CA THR A 36 9.33 -7.10 3.16
C THR A 36 9.52 -8.49 3.77
N GLY A 37 8.63 -9.42 3.45
CA GLY A 37 8.59 -10.76 4.03
C GLY A 37 7.66 -10.91 5.23
N ASP A 38 7.27 -9.83 5.91
CA ASP A 38 6.37 -9.92 7.06
C ASP A 38 4.98 -10.43 6.66
N ALA A 39 4.44 -11.36 7.45
CA ALA A 39 3.03 -11.70 7.40
C ALA A 39 2.21 -10.51 7.94
N VAL A 40 1.10 -10.20 7.27
CA VAL A 40 0.20 -9.10 7.66
C VAL A 40 -1.18 -9.67 7.89
N LYS A 41 -1.81 -9.31 9.00
CA LYS A 41 -3.20 -9.64 9.31
C LYS A 41 -4.12 -8.45 9.03
N ARG A 42 -5.39 -8.74 8.78
CA ARG A 42 -6.42 -7.70 8.66
C ARG A 42 -6.45 -6.84 9.93
N GLY A 43 -6.46 -5.52 9.75
CA GLY A 43 -6.50 -4.55 10.85
C GLY A 43 -5.14 -4.21 11.44
N GLU A 44 -4.07 -4.84 10.97
CA GLU A 44 -2.72 -4.56 11.43
C GLU A 44 -2.18 -3.26 10.84
N THR A 45 -1.53 -2.45 11.67
CA THR A 45 -0.93 -1.18 11.25
C THR A 45 0.31 -1.43 10.39
N LEU A 46 0.32 -0.86 9.18
CA LEU A 46 1.45 -0.96 8.23
C LEU A 46 2.43 0.20 8.34
N GLY A 47 1.95 1.35 8.80
CA GLY A 47 2.65 2.62 8.69
C GLY A 47 1.71 3.79 9.01
N THR A 48 2.26 4.99 8.90
CA THR A 48 1.54 6.24 9.09
C THR A 48 1.42 6.99 7.76
N VAL A 49 0.29 7.65 7.54
CA VAL A 49 0.07 8.47 6.33
C VAL A 49 0.99 9.69 6.38
N GLY A 50 1.46 10.11 5.22
CA GLY A 50 2.26 11.33 5.06
C GLY A 50 2.12 11.90 3.66
N ASP A 51 3.14 12.65 3.27
CA ASP A 51 3.26 13.34 1.99
C ASP A 51 4.52 12.94 1.22
N SER A 52 5.12 11.78 1.52
CA SER A 52 6.37 11.36 0.89
C SER A 52 6.22 11.22 -0.62
N ASP A 53 6.95 12.05 -1.37
CA ASP A 53 6.84 12.23 -2.83
C ASP A 53 5.40 12.52 -3.33
N SER A 54 4.55 13.09 -2.47
CA SER A 54 3.19 13.52 -2.81
C SER A 54 3.18 15.01 -3.11
N LEU A 55 2.83 15.39 -4.34
CA LEU A 55 2.65 16.80 -4.71
C LEU A 55 1.35 17.44 -4.18
N ALA A 56 0.39 16.62 -3.73
CA ALA A 56 -0.92 17.07 -3.23
C ALA A 56 -1.01 17.01 -1.69
N GLY A 57 0.12 17.02 -0.98
CA GLY A 57 0.18 17.02 0.48
C GLY A 57 -0.10 15.66 1.12
N SER A 58 -0.42 15.68 2.41
CA SER A 58 -0.59 14.46 3.22
C SER A 58 -1.87 13.71 2.83
N ARG A 59 -1.70 12.51 2.27
CA ARG A 59 -2.81 11.65 1.81
C ARG A 59 -2.34 10.22 1.62
N LEU A 60 -3.27 9.27 1.76
CA LEU A 60 -3.00 7.89 1.40
C LEU A 60 -3.26 7.69 -0.10
N TYR A 61 -2.25 7.25 -0.84
CA TYR A 61 -2.49 6.61 -2.13
C TYR A 61 -2.78 5.13 -1.90
N PHE A 62 -3.95 4.69 -2.37
CA PHE A 62 -4.39 3.31 -2.29
C PHE A 62 -4.75 2.77 -3.66
N GLU A 63 -4.30 1.56 -3.98
CA GLU A 63 -4.60 0.89 -5.24
C GLU A 63 -4.80 -0.61 -4.99
N MET A 64 -5.77 -1.19 -5.68
CA MET A 64 -5.93 -2.64 -5.80
C MET A 64 -5.46 -3.08 -7.17
N ARG A 65 -4.73 -4.20 -7.22
CA ARG A 65 -4.29 -4.82 -8.48
C ARG A 65 -4.74 -6.27 -8.56
N LYS A 66 -5.10 -6.70 -9.76
CA LYS A 66 -5.30 -8.11 -10.12
C LYS A 66 -4.53 -8.40 -11.39
N ASP A 67 -3.76 -9.50 -11.41
CA ASP A 67 -2.96 -9.88 -12.59
C ASP A 67 -2.02 -8.74 -13.05
N GLY A 68 -1.48 -7.98 -12.08
CA GLY A 68 -0.60 -6.84 -12.33
C GLY A 68 -1.29 -5.57 -12.85
N LYS A 69 -2.61 -5.58 -13.05
CA LYS A 69 -3.40 -4.42 -13.53
C LYS A 69 -4.17 -3.77 -12.39
N SER A 70 -4.22 -2.45 -12.39
CA SER A 70 -5.06 -1.67 -11.47
C SER A 70 -6.54 -2.00 -11.70
N ILE A 71 -7.27 -2.21 -10.61
CA ILE A 71 -8.72 -2.43 -10.60
C ILE A 71 -9.39 -1.45 -9.64
N ASP A 72 -10.68 -1.19 -9.83
CA ASP A 72 -11.45 -0.33 -8.92
C ASP A 72 -11.42 -0.92 -7.49
N PRO A 73 -10.90 -0.20 -6.48
CA PRO A 73 -10.84 -0.71 -5.12
C PRO A 73 -12.18 -0.70 -4.39
N LEU A 74 -13.16 0.10 -4.83
CA LEU A 74 -14.39 0.36 -4.07
C LEU A 74 -15.20 -0.90 -3.72
N PRO A 75 -15.31 -1.93 -4.59
CA PRO A 75 -16.01 -3.17 -4.24
C PRO A 75 -15.42 -3.94 -3.06
N TRP A 76 -14.15 -3.69 -2.70
CA TRP A 76 -13.45 -4.34 -1.58
C TRP A 76 -13.59 -3.57 -0.26
N PHE A 77 -14.11 -2.34 -0.30
CA PHE A 77 -14.42 -1.59 0.90
C PHE A 77 -15.76 -2.03 1.46
N ARG A 78 -15.72 -2.75 2.58
CA ARG A 78 -16.89 -3.02 3.42
C ARG A 78 -16.90 -2.03 4.59
N LYS A 79 -18.09 -1.51 4.91
CA LYS A 79 -18.35 -0.82 6.18
C LYS A 79 -18.19 -1.79 7.36
#